data_AF-A0AAJ1I297-F1
#
_entry.id   AF-A0AAJ1I297-F1
#
_cell.length_a   1.000
_cell.length_b   1.000
_cell.length_c   1.000
_cell.angle_alpha   90.00
_cell.angle_beta   90.00
_cell.angle_gamma   90.00
#
_symmetry.space_group_name_H-M   'P 1'
#
loop_
_entity.id
_entity.type
_entity.pdbx_description
1 polymer ?
#
loop_
_entity_poly.entity_id
_entity_poly.type
_entity_poly.pdbx_seq_one_letter_code
_entity_poly.pdbx_strand_id
1 'polypeptide(L)' 'MAATFERRQLALPAGLPAGLSDGFSSDAAKQAQWAAFLKKNRLAALELAPVVARLREEFQQCGIF' A
#
# COMPACT_ATOMS: atom_id res chain seq x y z
N MET A 1 8.56 -12.84 -7.91
CA MET A 1 7.57 -12.65 -6.82
C MET A 1 6.41 -13.66 -6.84
N ALA A 2 6.08 -14.28 -7.99
CA ALA A 2 5.03 -15.32 -8.10
C ALA A 2 5.18 -16.47 -7.09
N ALA A 3 6.41 -16.96 -6.88
CA ALA A 3 6.69 -18.10 -6.00
C ALA A 3 6.28 -17.92 -4.52
N THR A 4 6.14 -16.68 -4.01
CA THR A 4 5.73 -16.46 -2.61
C THR A 4 4.21 -16.52 -2.44
N PHE A 5 3.45 -16.09 -3.46
CA PHE A 5 1.98 -16.17 -3.48
C PHE A 5 1.51 -17.58 -3.80
N GLU A 6 2.11 -18.24 -4.79
CA GLU A 6 1.82 -19.63 -5.16
C GLU A 6 2.10 -20.59 -4.00
N ARG A 7 3.22 -20.41 -3.29
CA ARG A 7 3.59 -21.27 -2.15
C ARG A 7 2.67 -21.12 -0.94
N ARG A 8 1.89 -20.03 -0.85
CA ARG A 8 0.88 -19.81 0.19
C ARG A 8 -0.56 -20.09 -0.31
N GLN A 9 -0.75 -20.55 -1.55
CA GLN A 9 -2.05 -20.62 -2.22
C GLN A 9 -2.88 -19.33 -2.12
N LEU A 10 -2.20 -18.17 -2.06
CA LEU A 10 -2.89 -16.90 -2.01
C LEU A 10 -3.06 -16.42 -3.45
N ALA A 11 -4.27 -16.59 -3.99
CA ALA A 11 -4.61 -16.07 -5.32
C ALA A 11 -4.20 -14.59 -5.41
N LEU A 12 -3.61 -14.21 -6.54
CA LEU A 12 -3.36 -12.80 -6.82
C LEU A 12 -4.70 -12.05 -6.73
N PRO A 13 -4.74 -10.89 -6.05
CA PRO A 13 -5.95 -10.10 -6.00
C PRO A 13 -6.38 -9.74 -7.43
N ALA A 14 -7.63 -10.01 -7.78
CA ALA A 14 -8.15 -9.78 -9.14
C ALA A 14 -8.48 -8.30 -9.44
N GLY A 15 -8.02 -7.38 -8.60
CA GLY A 15 -8.31 -5.96 -8.71
C GLY A 15 -7.62 -5.14 -7.62
N LEU A 16 -7.83 -3.82 -7.65
CA LEU A 16 -7.16 -2.87 -6.77
C LEU A 16 -7.40 -3.21 -5.28
N PRO A 17 -6.36 -3.57 -4.52
CA PRO A 17 -6.50 -3.82 -3.09
C PRO A 17 -6.99 -2.57 -2.35
N ALA A 18 -7.86 -2.75 -1.35
CA ALA A 18 -8.41 -1.63 -0.57
C ALA A 18 -7.32 -0.75 0.06
N GLY A 19 -6.22 -1.35 0.54
CA GLY A 19 -5.07 -0.63 1.11
C GLY A 19 -4.26 0.19 0.10
N LEU A 20 -4.53 0.00 -1.19
CA LEU A 20 -3.94 0.78 -2.27
C LEU A 20 -4.95 1.71 -2.92
N SER A 21 -6.16 1.87 -2.38
CA SER A 21 -7.18 2.76 -2.92
C SER A 21 -7.00 4.21 -2.47
N ASP A 22 -7.59 5.15 -3.22
CA ASP A 22 -7.57 6.56 -2.83
C ASP A 22 -8.28 6.77 -1.49
N GLY A 23 -9.43 6.10 -1.31
CA GLY A 23 -10.21 6.13 -0.07
C GLY A 23 -9.43 5.72 1.17
N PHE A 24 -8.55 4.72 1.05
CA PHE A 24 -7.65 4.33 2.15
C PHE A 24 -6.66 5.44 2.49
N SER A 25 -6.08 6.09 1.48
CA SER A 25 -5.06 7.12 1.70
C SER A 25 -5.63 8.45 2.18
N SER A 26 -6.87 8.77 1.81
CA SER A 26 -7.57 9.98 2.24
C SER A 26 -8.24 9.84 3.61
N ASP A 27 -8.40 8.61 4.13
CA ASP A 27 -9.02 8.39 5.43
C ASP A 27 -8.21 9.04 6.57
N ALA A 28 -8.89 9.82 7.41
CA ALA A 28 -8.24 10.59 8.47
C ALA A 28 -7.58 9.70 9.54
N ALA A 29 -8.19 8.55 9.86
CA ALA A 29 -7.60 7.62 10.81
C ALA A 29 -6.34 6.95 10.23
N LYS A 30 -6.32 6.66 8.93
CA LYS A 30 -5.12 6.14 8.24
C LYS A 30 -3.99 7.16 8.17
N GLN A 31 -4.30 8.43 7.90
CA GLN A 31 -3.32 9.50 7.95
C GLN A 31 -2.72 9.67 9.36
N ALA A 32 -3.53 9.61 10.41
CA ALA A 32 -3.05 9.66 11.79
C ALA A 32 -2.16 8.46 12.15
N GLN A 33 -2.54 7.25 11.74
CA GLN A 33 -1.73 6.03 11.91
C GLN A 33 -0.39 6.14 11.18
N TRP A 34 -0.38 6.67 9.96
CA TRP A 34 0.82 6.90 9.17
C TRP A 34 1.76 7.92 9.82
N ALA A 35 1.23 9.06 10.28
CA ALA A 35 2.03 10.05 11.00
C ALA A 35 2.66 9.47 12.29
N ALA A 36 1.91 8.66 13.05
CA ALA A 36 2.43 7.97 14.23
C ALA A 36 3.53 6.96 13.85
N PHE A 37 3.36 6.22 12.76
CA PHE A 37 4.36 5.30 12.22
C PHE A 37 5.64 6.04 11.83
N LEU A 38 5.55 7.14 11.07
CA LEU A 38 6.70 7.94 10.67
C LEU A 38 7.46 8.48 11.89
N LYS A 39 6.73 9.04 12.87
CA LYS A 39 7.31 9.56 14.11
C LYS A 39 8.04 8.46 14.90
N LYS A 40 7.42 7.30 15.08
CA LYS A 40 8.03 6.17 15.80
C LYS A 40 9.33 5.69 15.15
N ASN A 41 9.40 5.74 13.83
CA ASN A 41 10.55 5.28 13.05
C ASN A 41 11.53 6.41 12.68
N ARG A 42 11.30 7.65 13.15
CA ARG A 42 12.12 8.85 12.83
C ARG A 42 12.28 9.08 11.32
N LEU A 43 11.21 8.82 10.57
CA LEU A 43 11.17 9.01 9.12
C LEU A 43 10.73 10.44 8.77
N ALA A 44 11.07 10.89 7.57
CA ALA A 44 10.60 12.16 7.04
C ALA A 44 9.06 12.20 7.02
N ALA A 45 8.50 13.40 7.25
CA ALA A 45 7.06 13.63 7.23
C ALA A 45 6.52 13.59 5.79
N LEU A 46 6.33 12.37 5.29
CA LEU A 46 5.78 12.11 3.97
C LEU A 46 4.26 11.92 4.05
N GLU A 47 3.51 12.44 3.10
CA GLU A 47 2.07 12.20 3.03
C GLU A 47 1.75 10.75 2.60
N LEU A 48 0.65 10.21 3.10
CA LEU A 48 0.26 8.81 2.83
C LEU A 48 -0.20 8.62 1.36
N ALA A 49 -0.94 9.59 0.81
CA ALA A 49 -1.48 9.53 -0.55
C ALA A 49 -0.43 9.30 -1.65
N PRO A 50 0.66 10.10 -1.75
CA PRO A 50 1.67 9.87 -2.78
C PRO A 50 2.40 8.54 -2.62
N VAL A 51 2.58 8.03 -1.39
CA VAL A 51 3.15 6.69 -1.15
C VAL A 51 2.25 5.61 -1.70
N VAL A 52 0.95 5.69 -1.38
CA VAL A 52 -0.05 4.72 -1.84
C VAL A 52 -0.15 4.72 -3.35
N ALA A 53 -0.17 5.90 -3.99
CA ALA A 53 -0.15 6.03 -5.44
C ALA A 53 1.09 5.39 -6.06
N ARG A 54 2.28 5.67 -5.51
CA ARG A 54 3.54 5.09 -5.98
C ARG A 54 3.54 3.56 -5.86
N LEU A 55 3.10 3.02 -4.73
CA LEU A 55 3.01 1.56 -4.54
C LEU A 55 2.01 0.91 -5.50
N ARG A 56 0.87 1.57 -5.76
CA ARG A 56 -0.12 1.10 -6.73
C ARG A 56 0.49 0.98 -8.12
N GLU A 57 1.17 2.02 -8.61
CA GLU A 57 1.81 2.03 -9.92
C GLU A 57 2.84 0.90 -10.06
N GLU A 58 3.71 0.73 -9.06
CA GLU A 58 4.78 -0.29 -9.10
C GLU A 58 4.20 -1.71 -9.11
N PHE A 59 3.12 -1.96 -8.38
CA PHE A 59 2.48 -3.27 -8.36
C PHE A 59 1.67 -3.58 -9.62
N GLN A 60 1.06 -2.56 -10.24
CA GLN A 60 0.45 -2.70 -11.56
C GLN A 60 1.50 -3.03 -12.63
N GLN A 61 2.67 -2.38 -12.59
CA GLN A 61 3.79 -2.70 -13.50
C GLN A 61 4.31 -4.13 -13.31
N CYS A 62 4.23 -4.66 -12.08
CA CYS A 62 4.59 -6.04 -11.77
C CYS A 62 3.47 -7.07 -12.07
N GLY A 63 2.28 -6.64 -12.53
CA GLY A 63 1.15 -7.52 -12.83
C GLY A 63 0.55 -8.20 -11.60
N ILE A 64 0.57 -7.56 -10.43
CA ILE A 64 0.07 -8.13 -9.18
C ILE A 64 -1.47 -8.04 -9.09
N PHE A 65 -2.08 -7.09 -9.81
CA PHE A 65 -3.52 -6.91 -10.01
C PHE A 65 -3.78 -5.94 -11.17
#